data_AF-A0A7S2P7H0-F1
#
_entry.id   AF-A0A7S2P7H0-F1
#
_cell.length_a   1.000
_cell.length_b   1.000
_cell.length_c   1.000
_cell.angle_alpha   90.00
_cell.angle_beta   90.00
_cell.angle_gamma   90.00
#
_symmetry.space_group_name_H-M   'P 1'
#
loop_
_entity.id
_entity.type
_entity.pdbx_description
1 polymer ?
#
loop_
_entity_poly.entity_id
_entity_poly.type
_entity_poly.pdbx_seq_one_letter_code
_entity_poly.pdbx_strand_id
1 'polypeptide(L)'
;LWTSMPQQEPDAAPPQAIFLGLGFDMKRVAGACQLDQEIIGVMAASEETHRRLVAAARAATGALASMGLPPEQVVLYGSLSVGRTEAPSAELLEAPLAASGQLQPLQPQRPFVPGCFITDLSDVDCATLLPEQMHPGTVVERLASAGGGGGTAWRQVYATVVPRFTVTQWTLLSDRGVNLDLSCFTSPVQFAQFNARQRAFRDTFWMTRRQLQLKHGEVGSEAFDAYIYLLKAFVAITYRNALTSFQAICLGIFVAQRRSLDKNGQAPTGVVLLRRFLDFCRDFFAHDAPAPTTPSPCWHGTCAIDISGGGSTIDRRNRRARQELYLVEAETSENVHPSDWMNVLHSADPSSIRSSVSMALERWFSQKTPRKTWGRIKKDLVPIMKQTCMPR
;
A
#
# COMPACT_ATOMS: atom_id res chain seq x y z
N LEU A 1 4.90 27.78 61.59
CA LEU A 1 5.73 27.64 60.38
C LEU A 1 4.82 27.22 59.22
N TRP A 2 4.14 28.26 58.71
CA TRP A 2 3.59 28.48 57.37
C TRP A 2 2.69 27.38 56.77
N THR A 3 1.38 27.34 57.07
CA THR A 3 0.21 28.13 56.54
C THR A 3 -0.17 27.88 55.07
N SER A 4 -1.43 27.50 54.95
CA SER A 4 -2.31 27.35 53.78
C SER A 4 -2.63 28.66 53.03
N MET A 5 -3.27 28.48 51.85
CA MET A 5 -4.04 29.43 50.97
C MET A 5 -3.36 29.70 49.60
N PRO A 6 -4.09 30.14 48.55
CA PRO A 6 -5.42 29.74 48.05
C PRO A 6 -5.44 29.47 46.51
N GLN A 7 -6.61 29.04 46.00
CA GLN A 7 -6.97 29.06 44.58
C GLN A 7 -6.99 30.49 44.00
N GLN A 8 -6.48 30.66 42.78
CA GLN A 8 -6.88 31.74 41.87
C GLN A 8 -6.62 31.34 40.41
N GLU A 9 -7.70 31.20 39.64
CA GLU A 9 -7.66 31.30 38.17
C GLU A 9 -7.32 32.73 37.75
N PRO A 10 -6.67 32.89 36.59
CA PRO A 10 -7.22 33.85 35.64
C PRO A 10 -7.38 33.27 34.23
N ASP A 11 -8.53 33.61 33.67
CA ASP A 11 -8.93 33.51 32.28
C ASP A 11 -7.94 34.14 31.29
N ALA A 12 -7.85 33.47 30.14
CA ALA A 12 -7.76 33.98 28.78
C ALA A 12 -6.67 34.99 28.38
N ALA A 13 -5.73 34.51 27.55
CA ALA A 13 -5.62 34.93 26.14
C ALA A 13 -4.85 33.88 25.33
N PRO A 14 -5.36 33.36 24.20
CA PRO A 14 -4.53 32.54 23.31
C PRO A 14 -3.49 33.43 22.61
N PRO A 15 -2.25 32.94 22.42
CA PRO A 15 -1.24 33.69 21.69
C PRO A 15 -1.70 33.89 20.24
N GLN A 16 -1.75 35.16 19.83
CA GLN A 16 -1.88 35.55 18.43
C GLN A 16 -0.76 34.87 17.63
N ALA A 17 -1.15 33.97 16.73
CA ALA A 17 -0.26 33.41 15.73
C ALA A 17 0.19 34.55 14.81
N ILE A 18 1.39 35.05 15.05
CA ILE A 18 2.13 35.90 14.12
C ILE A 18 2.49 35.03 12.91
N PHE A 19 1.59 34.99 11.91
CA PHE A 19 1.89 34.49 10.58
C PHE A 19 2.73 35.55 9.86
N LEU A 20 4.04 35.56 10.14
CA LEU A 20 4.99 36.32 9.34
C LEU A 20 5.19 35.59 8.01
N GLY A 21 4.72 36.25 6.95
CA GLY A 21 4.73 35.76 5.58
C GLY A 21 6.12 35.38 5.09
N LEU A 22 6.34 34.07 4.98
CA LEU A 22 7.17 33.53 3.91
C LEU A 22 6.28 33.56 2.66
N GLY A 23 6.61 34.42 1.71
CA GLY A 23 6.00 34.44 0.38
C GLY A 23 6.24 33.09 -0.30
N PHE A 24 5.34 32.14 -0.04
CA PHE A 24 5.29 30.89 -0.78
C PHE A 24 4.87 31.22 -2.20
N ASP A 25 5.76 30.94 -3.15
CA ASP A 25 5.49 31.02 -4.58
C ASP A 25 4.35 30.04 -4.93
N MET A 26 3.10 30.49 -4.81
CA MET A 26 1.90 29.66 -5.02
C MET A 26 1.86 29.02 -6.41
N LYS A 27 2.56 29.61 -7.39
CA LYS A 27 2.67 29.04 -8.74
C LYS A 27 3.44 27.71 -8.74
N ARG A 28 4.43 27.54 -7.87
CA ARG A 28 5.15 26.25 -7.72
C ARG A 28 4.32 25.19 -7.02
N VAL A 29 3.52 25.59 -6.03
CA VAL A 29 2.61 24.68 -5.28
C VAL A 29 1.51 24.15 -6.21
N ALA A 30 0.94 25.02 -7.05
CA ALA A 30 -0.05 24.62 -8.06
C ALA A 30 0.53 23.63 -9.10
N GLY A 31 1.78 23.80 -9.53
CA GLY A 31 2.43 22.92 -10.50
C GLY A 31 2.78 21.52 -9.97
N ALA A 32 3.11 21.39 -8.68
CA ALA A 32 3.37 20.10 -8.04
C ALA A 32 2.08 19.27 -7.91
N CYS A 33 1.01 19.90 -7.41
CA CYS A 33 -0.35 19.34 -7.33
C CYS A 33 -0.84 18.80 -8.69
N GLN A 34 -0.66 19.57 -9.77
CA GLN A 34 -1.07 19.13 -11.11
C GLN A 34 -0.30 17.90 -11.63
N LEU A 35 0.99 17.77 -11.31
CA LEU A 35 1.78 16.62 -11.74
C LEU A 35 1.32 15.34 -11.04
N ASP A 36 1.11 15.41 -9.73
CA ASP A 36 0.71 14.24 -8.94
C ASP A 36 -0.73 13.81 -9.27
N GLN A 37 -1.64 14.76 -9.51
CA GLN A 37 -2.97 14.47 -10.04
C GLN A 37 -2.93 13.81 -11.43
N GLU A 38 -2.02 14.23 -12.32
CA GLU A 38 -1.86 13.55 -13.62
C GLU A 38 -1.36 12.12 -13.44
N ILE A 39 -0.36 11.90 -12.57
CA ILE A 39 0.16 10.56 -12.27
C ILE A 39 -0.97 9.66 -11.78
N ILE A 40 -1.76 10.15 -10.83
CA ILE A 40 -2.92 9.45 -10.29
C ILE A 40 -3.92 9.14 -11.41
N GLY A 41 -4.31 10.13 -12.20
CA GLY A 41 -5.30 9.94 -13.28
C GLY A 41 -4.84 9.00 -14.39
N VAL A 42 -3.53 8.84 -14.60
CA VAL A 42 -2.97 7.93 -15.60
C VAL A 42 -2.76 6.51 -15.06
N MET A 43 -2.39 6.37 -13.79
CA MET A 43 -1.99 5.10 -13.19
C MET A 43 -3.11 4.39 -12.43
N ALA A 44 -4.09 5.14 -11.95
CA ALA A 44 -5.28 4.56 -11.33
C ALA A 44 -6.03 3.70 -12.34
N ALA A 45 -6.72 2.68 -11.83
CA ALA A 45 -7.57 1.83 -12.65
C ALA A 45 -8.61 2.66 -13.40
N SER A 46 -8.92 2.22 -14.62
CA SER A 46 -10.10 2.71 -15.31
C SER A 46 -11.36 2.47 -14.47
N GLU A 47 -12.39 3.30 -14.68
CA GLU A 47 -13.65 3.15 -13.95
C GLU A 47 -14.28 1.76 -14.15
N GLU A 48 -14.15 1.20 -15.35
CA GLU A 48 -14.59 -0.15 -15.67
C GLU A 48 -13.84 -1.21 -14.84
N THR A 49 -12.50 -1.17 -14.83
CA THR A 49 -11.70 -2.11 -14.04
C THR A 49 -12.00 -1.98 -12.55
N HIS A 50 -12.13 -0.75 -12.04
CA HIS A 50 -12.52 -0.50 -10.65
C HIS A 50 -13.87 -1.15 -10.32
N ARG A 51 -14.91 -0.90 -11.15
CA ARG A 51 -16.23 -1.50 -10.97
C ARG A 51 -16.17 -3.04 -11.01
N ARG A 52 -15.40 -3.61 -11.93
CA ARG A 52 -15.20 -5.06 -12.04
C ARG A 52 -14.55 -5.65 -10.79
N LEU A 53 -13.48 -5.03 -10.28
CA LEU A 53 -12.76 -5.49 -9.08
C LEU A 53 -13.62 -5.40 -7.82
N VAL A 54 -14.32 -4.29 -7.62
CA VAL A 54 -15.24 -4.14 -6.46
C VAL A 54 -16.40 -5.14 -6.54
N ALA A 55 -16.99 -5.34 -7.72
CA ALA A 55 -18.04 -6.33 -7.91
C ALA A 55 -17.54 -7.76 -7.65
N ALA A 56 -16.34 -8.09 -8.12
CA ALA A 56 -15.72 -9.39 -7.89
C ALA A 56 -15.42 -9.62 -6.40
N ALA A 57 -14.91 -8.61 -5.70
CA ALA A 57 -14.69 -8.68 -4.25
C ALA A 57 -16.00 -8.92 -3.48
N ARG A 58 -17.07 -8.18 -3.81
CA ARG A 58 -18.40 -8.37 -3.21
C ARG A 58 -18.98 -9.75 -3.52
N ALA A 59 -18.80 -10.25 -4.74
CA ALA A 59 -19.25 -11.58 -5.12
C ALA A 59 -18.49 -12.68 -4.35
N ALA A 60 -17.18 -12.53 -4.19
CA ALA A 60 -16.35 -13.46 -3.42
C ALA A 60 -16.75 -13.48 -1.94
N THR A 61 -16.87 -12.31 -1.30
CA THR A 61 -17.25 -12.24 0.12
C THR A 61 -18.70 -12.68 0.35
N GLY A 62 -19.63 -12.34 -0.54
CA GLY A 62 -21.01 -12.82 -0.49
C GLY A 62 -21.11 -14.35 -0.65
N ALA A 63 -20.31 -14.94 -1.54
CA ALA A 63 -20.24 -16.38 -1.69
C ALA A 63 -19.67 -17.05 -0.43
N LEU A 64 -18.59 -16.52 0.17
CA LEU A 64 -18.05 -17.01 1.44
C LEU A 64 -19.10 -16.94 2.56
N ALA A 65 -19.82 -15.83 2.67
CA ALA A 65 -20.90 -15.67 3.65
C ALA A 65 -22.03 -16.70 3.43
N SER A 66 -22.40 -16.98 2.18
CA SER A 66 -23.41 -18.02 1.86
C SER A 66 -22.99 -19.44 2.26
N MET A 67 -21.68 -19.68 2.45
CA MET A 67 -21.16 -20.95 2.97
C MET A 67 -21.24 -21.05 4.50
N GLY A 68 -21.78 -20.03 5.17
CA GLY A 68 -21.87 -19.95 6.62
C GLY A 68 -20.61 -19.39 7.28
N LEU A 69 -19.72 -18.75 6.53
CA LEU A 69 -18.55 -18.08 7.09
C LEU A 69 -18.97 -16.72 7.67
N PRO A 70 -18.71 -16.46 8.97
CA PRO A 70 -19.03 -15.17 9.58
C PRO A 70 -18.31 -14.01 8.89
N PRO A 71 -18.94 -12.84 8.70
CA PRO A 71 -18.31 -11.69 8.05
C PRO A 71 -16.99 -11.26 8.70
N GLU A 72 -16.87 -11.35 10.03
CA GLU A 72 -15.66 -11.04 10.78
C GLU A 72 -14.49 -12.00 10.53
N GLN A 73 -14.78 -13.17 9.95
CA GLN A 73 -13.79 -14.17 9.54
C GLN A 73 -13.36 -14.00 8.09
N VAL A 74 -13.92 -13.05 7.34
CA VAL A 74 -13.59 -12.77 5.94
C VAL A 74 -12.93 -11.39 5.85
N VAL A 75 -11.68 -11.35 5.39
CA VAL A 75 -10.87 -10.13 5.33
C VAL A 75 -10.42 -9.87 3.90
N LEU A 76 -10.87 -8.76 3.33
CA LEU A 76 -10.24 -8.20 2.13
C LEU A 76 -8.94 -7.49 2.53
N TYR A 77 -7.87 -7.77 1.80
CA TYR A 77 -6.57 -7.12 2.00
C TYR A 77 -6.03 -6.54 0.68
N GLY A 78 -4.76 -6.11 0.65
CA GLY A 78 -4.14 -5.59 -0.56
C GLY A 78 -4.74 -4.27 -1.05
N SER A 79 -4.78 -4.08 -2.36
CA SER A 79 -5.08 -2.78 -3.00
C SER A 79 -6.50 -2.28 -2.75
N LEU A 80 -7.46 -3.20 -2.63
CA LEU A 80 -8.87 -2.90 -2.35
C LEU A 80 -9.10 -2.54 -0.87
N SER A 81 -8.25 -3.02 0.04
CA SER A 81 -8.41 -2.76 1.47
C SER A 81 -7.93 -1.38 1.92
N VAL A 82 -7.09 -0.74 1.10
CA VAL A 82 -6.58 0.62 1.35
C VAL A 82 -7.46 1.59 0.59
N GLY A 83 -8.49 2.10 1.27
CA GLY A 83 -9.34 3.19 0.77
C GLY A 83 -8.53 4.49 0.54
N ARG A 84 -9.16 5.51 -0.04
CA ARG A 84 -8.64 6.88 -0.16
C ARG A 84 -9.44 7.88 0.68
N THR A 85 -10.55 7.44 1.25
CA THR A 85 -11.36 8.16 2.21
C THR A 85 -10.97 7.74 3.63
N GLU A 86 -10.86 8.72 4.54
CA GLU A 86 -10.58 8.48 5.97
C GLU A 86 -11.69 7.68 6.68
N ALA A 87 -12.82 7.46 6.02
CA ALA A 87 -13.86 6.56 6.50
C ALA A 87 -13.36 5.11 6.47
N PRO A 88 -13.51 4.35 7.57
CA PRO A 88 -13.16 2.94 7.60
C PRO A 88 -13.87 2.21 6.45
N SER A 89 -13.14 1.30 5.81
CA SER A 89 -13.49 0.59 4.55
C SER A 89 -14.86 -0.12 4.51
N ALA A 90 -15.64 -0.09 5.60
CA ALA A 90 -16.99 -0.61 5.70
C ALA A 90 -17.99 0.15 4.80
N GLU A 91 -17.93 1.49 4.74
CA GLU A 91 -18.93 2.27 3.97
C GLU A 91 -18.85 2.05 2.44
N LEU A 92 -17.67 1.77 1.91
CA LEU A 92 -17.49 1.46 0.47
C LEU A 92 -18.08 0.10 0.07
N LEU A 93 -18.26 -0.81 1.03
CA LEU A 93 -18.90 -2.11 0.80
C LEU A 93 -20.40 -2.08 1.10
N GLU A 94 -20.85 -1.19 1.98
CA GLU A 94 -22.27 -1.07 2.38
C GLU A 94 -23.09 -0.11 1.53
N ALA A 95 -22.50 0.78 0.73
CA ALA A 95 -23.26 1.71 -0.10
C ALA A 95 -24.21 0.95 -1.06
N PRO A 96 -25.55 0.99 -0.82
CA PRO A 96 -26.50 0.45 -1.76
C PRO A 96 -26.46 1.31 -3.02
N LEU A 97 -26.61 0.69 -4.19
CA LEU A 97 -26.96 1.42 -5.41
C LEU A 97 -28.35 2.04 -5.19
N ALA A 98 -28.38 3.23 -4.58
CA ALA A 98 -29.61 3.96 -4.34
C ALA A 98 -30.18 4.41 -5.69
N ALA A 99 -31.24 3.72 -6.10
CA ALA A 99 -32.12 4.13 -7.17
C ALA A 99 -32.93 5.37 -6.72
N SER A 100 -32.32 6.55 -6.77
CA SER A 100 -33.03 7.80 -6.44
C SER A 100 -32.50 8.99 -7.25
N GLY A 101 -32.87 9.02 -8.53
CA GLY A 101 -33.77 10.03 -9.13
C GLY A 101 -33.60 11.53 -8.87
N GLN A 102 -32.51 12.07 -8.35
CA GLN A 102 -32.30 13.53 -8.32
C GLN A 102 -30.88 13.92 -8.76
N LEU A 103 -30.78 14.31 -10.03
CA LEU A 103 -29.61 14.96 -10.62
C LEU A 103 -29.47 16.38 -10.05
N GLN A 104 -28.56 16.57 -9.10
CA GLN A 104 -28.04 17.92 -8.83
C GLN A 104 -27.15 18.37 -10.01
N PRO A 105 -27.11 19.68 -10.34
CA PRO A 105 -26.33 20.18 -11.46
C PRO A 105 -24.84 19.89 -11.23
N LEU A 106 -24.24 19.22 -12.20
CA LEU A 106 -22.83 18.82 -12.22
C LEU A 106 -21.92 20.03 -12.00
N GLN A 107 -21.29 20.08 -10.81
CA GLN A 107 -19.99 20.73 -10.68
C GLN A 107 -19.06 20.20 -11.80
N PRO A 108 -18.13 21.03 -12.32
CA PRO A 108 -17.22 20.62 -13.38
C PRO A 108 -16.59 19.27 -13.00
N GLN A 109 -16.83 18.28 -13.85
CA GLN A 109 -16.53 16.87 -13.63
C GLN A 109 -15.08 16.73 -13.17
N ARG A 110 -14.87 16.60 -11.86
CA ARG A 110 -13.59 16.12 -11.37
C ARG A 110 -13.42 14.72 -11.97
N PRO A 111 -12.26 14.40 -12.56
CA PRO A 111 -12.01 13.05 -13.04
C PRO A 111 -12.27 12.08 -11.89
N PHE A 112 -12.99 10.99 -12.18
CA PHE A 112 -13.25 9.95 -11.20
C PHE A 112 -11.92 9.51 -10.59
N VAL A 113 -11.73 9.81 -9.29
CA VAL A 113 -10.58 9.33 -8.53
C VAL A 113 -11.08 8.13 -7.74
N PRO A 114 -10.61 6.90 -8.04
CA PRO A 114 -11.00 5.73 -7.29
C PRO A 114 -10.82 5.93 -5.79
N GLY A 115 -11.77 5.45 -4.99
CA GLY A 115 -11.74 5.52 -3.54
C GLY A 115 -10.72 4.58 -2.90
N CYS A 116 -9.74 4.05 -3.65
CA CYS A 116 -8.73 3.09 -3.24
C CYS A 116 -7.54 3.09 -4.20
N PHE A 117 -6.43 2.43 -3.83
CA PHE A 117 -5.17 2.41 -4.61
C PHE A 117 -5.13 1.30 -5.66
N ILE A 118 -6.16 1.21 -6.50
CA ILE A 118 -6.29 0.16 -7.53
C ILE A 118 -5.66 0.62 -8.85
N THR A 119 -4.93 -0.28 -9.51
CA THR A 119 -4.41 -0.13 -10.88
C THR A 119 -5.11 -1.12 -11.80
N ASP A 120 -5.01 -0.98 -13.13
CA ASP A 120 -5.57 -1.97 -14.04
C ASP A 120 -4.91 -3.38 -13.95
N LEU A 121 -3.80 -3.49 -13.20
CA LEU A 121 -3.11 -4.75 -12.88
C LEU A 121 -3.52 -5.35 -11.53
N SER A 122 -4.43 -4.71 -10.81
CA SER A 122 -4.83 -5.17 -9.48
C SER A 122 -5.75 -6.38 -9.57
N ASP A 123 -5.63 -7.22 -8.55
CA ASP A 123 -6.43 -8.38 -8.23
C ASP A 123 -7.28 -8.12 -6.97
N VAL A 124 -8.06 -9.13 -6.59
CA VAL A 124 -8.78 -9.18 -5.32
C VAL A 124 -8.01 -10.08 -4.37
N ASP A 125 -7.57 -9.54 -3.24
CA ASP A 125 -6.95 -10.30 -2.17
C ASP A 125 -7.96 -10.56 -1.05
N CYS A 126 -8.20 -11.83 -0.70
CA CYS A 126 -9.15 -12.22 0.33
C CYS A 126 -8.56 -13.30 1.24
N ALA A 127 -8.74 -13.16 2.55
CA ALA A 127 -8.39 -14.16 3.54
C ALA A 127 -9.63 -14.60 4.30
N THR A 128 -9.70 -15.86 4.68
CA THR A 128 -10.79 -16.37 5.53
C THR A 128 -10.28 -17.33 6.58
N LEU A 129 -10.85 -17.28 7.79
CA LEU A 129 -10.76 -18.37 8.76
C LEU A 129 -11.83 -19.42 8.45
N LEU A 130 -11.44 -20.69 8.43
CA LEU A 130 -12.34 -21.81 8.19
C LEU A 130 -12.74 -22.46 9.53
N PRO A 131 -14.00 -22.93 9.65
CA PRO A 131 -14.39 -23.86 10.70
C PRO A 131 -13.53 -25.13 10.67
N GLU A 132 -13.31 -25.78 11.81
CA GLU A 132 -12.45 -26.97 11.93
C GLU A 132 -12.84 -28.10 10.97
N GLN A 133 -14.15 -28.24 10.71
CA GLN A 133 -14.72 -29.25 9.80
C GLN A 133 -14.66 -28.88 8.31
N MET A 134 -14.22 -27.67 7.95
CA MET A 134 -14.23 -27.20 6.56
C MET A 134 -12.82 -27.24 5.96
N HIS A 135 -12.65 -28.05 4.91
CA HIS A 135 -11.40 -28.10 4.16
C HIS A 135 -11.31 -26.94 3.16
N PRO A 136 -10.14 -26.29 2.99
CA PRO A 136 -9.99 -25.21 2.02
C PRO A 136 -10.37 -25.56 0.57
N GLY A 137 -10.09 -26.79 0.13
CA GLY A 137 -10.50 -27.27 -1.19
C GLY A 137 -12.02 -27.22 -1.40
N THR A 138 -12.81 -27.50 -0.35
CA THR A 138 -14.27 -27.41 -0.40
C THR A 138 -14.76 -25.97 -0.63
N VAL A 139 -14.06 -24.97 -0.07
CA VAL A 139 -14.38 -23.56 -0.29
C VAL A 139 -14.17 -23.19 -1.75
N VAL A 140 -13.04 -23.61 -2.32
CA VAL A 140 -12.70 -23.35 -3.73
C VAL A 140 -13.68 -24.03 -4.67
N GLU A 141 -14.03 -25.30 -4.43
CA GLU A 141 -15.03 -26.04 -5.21
C GLU A 141 -16.40 -25.38 -5.17
N ARG A 142 -16.82 -24.89 -3.99
CA ARG A 142 -18.08 -24.16 -3.84
C ARG A 142 -18.06 -22.81 -4.56
N LEU A 143 -16.95 -22.05 -4.48
CA LEU A 143 -16.79 -20.82 -5.26
C LEU A 143 -16.88 -21.09 -6.77
N ALA A 144 -16.28 -22.19 -7.23
CA ALA A 144 -16.35 -22.59 -8.62
C ALA A 144 -17.77 -23.01 -9.06
N SER A 145 -18.52 -23.65 -8.16
CA SER A 145 -19.87 -24.15 -8.44
C SER A 145 -20.98 -23.09 -8.28
N ALA A 146 -20.70 -21.98 -7.58
CA ALA A 146 -21.68 -20.92 -7.28
C ALA A 146 -22.20 -20.14 -8.52
N GLY A 147 -21.55 -20.29 -9.69
CA GLY A 147 -21.91 -19.58 -10.92
C GLY A 147 -23.30 -19.92 -11.50
N GLY A 148 -23.93 -21.02 -11.08
CA GLY A 148 -25.21 -21.48 -11.64
C GLY A 148 -26.44 -20.62 -11.31
N GLY A 149 -26.36 -19.74 -10.30
CA GLY A 149 -27.49 -18.93 -9.80
C GLY A 149 -27.47 -17.45 -10.20
N GLY A 150 -26.70 -17.06 -11.22
CA GLY A 150 -26.45 -15.65 -11.56
C GLY A 150 -25.30 -15.01 -10.76
N GLY A 151 -24.58 -15.81 -9.96
CA GLY A 151 -23.34 -15.41 -9.30
C GLY A 151 -22.14 -15.44 -10.24
N THR A 152 -21.03 -14.81 -9.84
CA THR A 152 -19.77 -14.85 -10.56
C THR A 152 -19.20 -16.27 -10.57
N ALA A 153 -19.00 -16.85 -11.75
CA ALA A 153 -18.35 -18.16 -11.88
C ALA A 153 -16.83 -18.00 -11.68
N TRP A 154 -16.26 -18.77 -10.76
CA TRP A 154 -14.83 -18.78 -10.47
C TRP A 154 -14.17 -20.04 -11.04
N ARG A 155 -12.99 -19.90 -11.62
CA ARG A 155 -12.17 -21.02 -12.09
C ARG A 155 -10.83 -21.01 -11.38
N GLN A 156 -10.43 -22.12 -10.79
CA GLN A 156 -9.09 -22.24 -10.22
C GLN A 156 -8.02 -22.16 -11.32
N VAL A 157 -7.02 -21.30 -11.11
CA VAL A 157 -5.87 -21.12 -11.99
C VAL A 157 -4.66 -21.86 -11.43
N TYR A 158 -4.33 -21.60 -10.15
CA TYR A 158 -3.25 -22.30 -9.45
C TYR A 158 -3.49 -22.29 -7.94
N ALA A 159 -2.70 -23.10 -7.23
CA ALA A 159 -2.65 -23.12 -5.78
C ALA A 159 -1.18 -23.12 -5.33
N THR A 160 -0.87 -22.32 -4.32
CA THR A 160 0.49 -22.17 -3.80
C THR A 160 0.46 -22.28 -2.29
N VAL A 161 1.29 -23.16 -1.72
CA VAL A 161 1.51 -23.19 -0.28
C VAL A 161 2.35 -21.97 0.08
N VAL A 162 1.86 -21.13 0.99
CA VAL A 162 2.58 -19.99 1.54
C VAL A 162 3.16 -20.43 2.88
N PRO A 163 4.42 -20.94 2.92
CA PRO A 163 4.90 -21.72 4.06
C PRO A 163 4.94 -20.93 5.37
N ARG A 164 5.03 -19.60 5.27
CA ARG A 164 5.14 -18.70 6.43
C ARG A 164 3.83 -18.43 7.15
N PHE A 165 2.71 -18.53 6.45
CA PHE A 165 1.40 -18.52 7.10
C PHE A 165 0.89 -19.94 7.32
N THR A 166 1.59 -20.95 6.80
CA THR A 166 1.15 -22.34 6.76
C THR A 166 -0.24 -22.48 6.11
N VAL A 167 -0.57 -21.53 5.22
CA VAL A 167 -1.82 -21.54 4.45
C VAL A 167 -1.52 -21.90 3.01
N THR A 168 -2.53 -22.46 2.35
CA THR A 168 -2.54 -22.49 0.89
C THR A 168 -3.29 -21.24 0.41
N GLN A 169 -2.74 -20.60 -0.61
CA GLN A 169 -3.39 -19.53 -1.34
C GLN A 169 -3.83 -20.08 -2.69
N TRP A 170 -5.09 -19.87 -3.05
CA TRP A 170 -5.64 -20.21 -4.36
C TRP A 170 -5.84 -18.96 -5.18
N THR A 171 -5.42 -19.01 -6.43
CA THR A 171 -5.75 -17.97 -7.39
C THR A 171 -6.88 -18.46 -8.27
N LEU A 172 -8.00 -17.73 -8.22
CA LEU A 172 -9.22 -17.99 -8.96
C LEU A 172 -9.43 -16.89 -10.00
N LEU A 173 -9.92 -17.24 -11.18
CA LEU A 173 -10.26 -16.31 -12.25
C LEU A 173 -11.78 -16.26 -12.41
N SER A 174 -12.36 -15.06 -12.34
CA SER A 174 -13.78 -14.87 -12.65
C SER A 174 -14.06 -14.93 -14.16
N ASP A 175 -15.31 -15.18 -14.52
CA ASP A 175 -15.86 -14.99 -15.88
C ASP A 175 -15.62 -13.58 -16.45
N ARG A 176 -15.44 -12.58 -15.58
CA ARG A 176 -15.09 -11.20 -15.93
C ARG A 176 -13.59 -10.94 -15.96
N GLY A 177 -12.75 -11.98 -15.97
CA GLY A 177 -11.30 -11.85 -16.09
C GLY A 177 -10.63 -11.16 -14.90
N VAL A 178 -11.21 -11.24 -13.70
CA VAL A 178 -10.62 -10.73 -12.45
C VAL A 178 -10.00 -11.87 -11.68
N ASN A 179 -8.76 -11.70 -11.24
CA ASN A 179 -8.10 -12.65 -10.33
C ASN A 179 -8.52 -12.40 -8.88
N LEU A 180 -8.75 -13.49 -8.15
CA LEU A 180 -8.97 -13.54 -6.71
C LEU A 180 -7.91 -14.44 -6.09
N ASP A 181 -7.09 -13.88 -5.22
CA ASP A 181 -6.14 -14.58 -4.37
C ASP A 181 -6.80 -14.85 -3.01
N LEU A 182 -7.23 -16.09 -2.80
CA LEU A 182 -7.92 -16.56 -1.61
C LEU A 182 -6.95 -17.32 -0.69
N SER A 183 -6.70 -16.79 0.50
CA SER A 183 -5.97 -17.47 1.58
C SER A 183 -6.92 -18.06 2.59
N CYS A 184 -6.90 -19.39 2.78
CA CYS A 184 -7.73 -20.06 3.78
C CYS A 184 -6.89 -20.48 4.99
N PHE A 185 -7.25 -19.94 6.15
CA PHE A 185 -6.65 -20.25 7.45
C PHE A 185 -7.50 -21.29 8.15
N THR A 186 -6.87 -22.30 8.74
CA THR A 186 -7.53 -23.26 9.65
C THR A 186 -7.17 -23.01 11.11
N SER A 187 -6.14 -22.20 11.37
CA SER A 187 -5.72 -21.80 12.72
C SER A 187 -6.25 -20.40 13.05
N PRO A 188 -7.10 -20.26 14.08
CA PRO A 188 -7.56 -18.96 14.55
C PRO A 188 -6.40 -18.03 14.97
N VAL A 189 -5.36 -18.59 15.57
CA VAL A 189 -4.17 -17.84 15.99
C VAL A 189 -3.42 -17.26 14.79
N GLN A 190 -3.18 -18.06 13.75
CA GLN A 190 -2.50 -17.57 12.54
C GLN A 190 -3.35 -16.54 11.80
N PHE A 191 -4.67 -16.71 11.78
CA PHE A 191 -5.59 -15.74 11.18
C PHE A 191 -5.60 -14.42 11.96
N ALA A 192 -5.64 -14.46 13.30
CA ALA A 192 -5.57 -13.28 14.15
C ALA A 192 -4.26 -12.51 13.92
N GLN A 193 -3.12 -13.21 13.90
CA GLN A 193 -1.82 -12.62 13.59
C GLN A 193 -1.78 -12.02 12.18
N PHE A 194 -2.33 -12.71 11.17
CA PHE A 194 -2.45 -12.16 9.82
C PHE A 194 -3.27 -10.86 9.82
N ASN A 195 -4.44 -10.86 10.45
CA ASN A 195 -5.32 -9.69 10.50
C ASN A 195 -4.68 -8.52 11.28
N ALA A 196 -3.97 -8.79 12.37
CA ALA A 196 -3.20 -7.78 13.11
C ALA A 196 -2.13 -7.13 12.24
N ARG A 197 -1.39 -7.91 11.44
CA ARG A 197 -0.41 -7.37 10.47
C ARG A 197 -1.07 -6.51 9.39
N GLN A 198 -2.22 -6.94 8.85
CA GLN A 198 -2.96 -6.15 7.86
C GLN A 198 -3.46 -4.82 8.47
N ARG A 199 -3.97 -4.83 9.71
CA ARG A 199 -4.35 -3.61 10.44
C ARG A 199 -3.15 -2.68 10.63
N ALA A 200 -2.06 -3.18 11.20
CA ALA A 200 -0.86 -2.39 11.45
C ALA A 200 -0.26 -1.79 10.18
N PHE A 201 -0.28 -2.54 9.06
CA PHE A 201 0.10 -1.99 7.76
C PHE A 201 -0.80 -0.83 7.34
N ARG A 202 -2.13 -0.98 7.40
CA ARG A 202 -3.08 0.09 7.03
C ARG A 202 -2.90 1.32 7.91
N ASP A 203 -2.75 1.14 9.22
CA ASP A 203 -2.56 2.24 10.16
C ASP A 203 -1.25 2.98 9.87
N THR A 204 -0.17 2.25 9.60
CA THR A 204 1.13 2.83 9.24
C THR A 204 1.07 3.57 7.90
N PHE A 205 0.38 3.00 6.89
CA PHE A 205 0.17 3.62 5.59
C PHE A 205 -0.53 4.98 5.74
N TRP A 206 -1.65 4.99 6.46
CA TRP A 206 -2.45 6.20 6.66
C TRP A 206 -1.80 7.24 7.54
N MET A 207 -1.13 6.80 8.61
CA MET A 207 -0.33 7.68 9.45
C MET A 207 0.75 8.38 8.62
N THR A 208 1.44 7.64 7.74
CA THR A 208 2.49 8.21 6.88
C THR A 208 1.91 9.22 5.89
N ARG A 209 0.79 8.89 5.23
CA ARG A 209 0.07 9.83 4.36
C ARG A 209 -0.35 11.10 5.12
N ARG A 210 -0.94 10.95 6.31
CA ARG A 210 -1.37 12.05 7.17
C ARG A 210 -0.20 12.91 7.62
N GLN A 211 0.96 12.33 7.92
CA GLN A 211 2.16 13.10 8.26
C GLN A 211 2.63 13.99 7.11
N LEU A 212 2.60 13.49 5.86
CA LEU A 212 2.88 14.32 4.69
C LEU A 212 1.83 15.42 4.50
N GLN A 213 0.55 15.13 4.72
CA GLN A 213 -0.53 16.11 4.64
C GLN A 213 -0.40 17.20 5.72
N LEU A 214 -0.18 16.82 6.98
CA LEU A 214 0.01 17.77 8.09
C LEU A 214 1.18 18.73 7.83
N LYS A 215 2.19 18.25 7.12
CA LYS A 215 3.42 19.00 6.86
C LYS A 215 3.37 19.88 5.62
N HIS A 216 2.70 19.42 4.57
CA HIS A 216 2.73 20.03 3.24
C HIS A 216 1.33 20.38 2.69
N GLY A 217 0.29 20.24 3.51
CA GLY A 217 -1.11 20.36 3.09
C GLY A 217 -1.55 19.24 2.16
N GLU A 218 -2.65 19.47 1.43
CA GLU A 218 -3.21 18.50 0.46
C GLU A 218 -2.20 18.07 -0.61
N VAL A 219 -1.27 18.94 -0.99
CA VAL A 219 -0.22 18.58 -1.95
C VAL A 219 0.67 17.46 -1.41
N GLY A 220 0.88 17.40 -0.09
CA GLY A 220 1.63 16.31 0.55
C GLY A 220 0.93 14.96 0.48
N SER A 221 -0.38 14.92 0.76
CA SER A 221 -1.18 13.70 0.62
C SER A 221 -1.28 13.27 -0.84
N GLU A 222 -1.50 14.20 -1.78
CA GLU A 222 -1.52 13.89 -3.22
C GLU A 222 -0.18 13.35 -3.72
N ALA A 223 0.94 13.91 -3.27
CA ALA A 223 2.26 13.41 -3.62
C ALA A 223 2.51 12.00 -3.10
N PHE A 224 2.10 11.71 -1.86
CA PHE A 224 2.12 10.35 -1.33
C PHE A 224 1.26 9.41 -2.17
N ASP A 225 0.07 9.86 -2.54
CA ASP A 225 -0.87 9.07 -3.32
C ASP A 225 -0.33 8.73 -4.72
N ALA A 226 0.27 9.70 -5.41
CA ALA A 226 0.98 9.49 -6.68
C ALA A 226 2.19 8.57 -6.53
N TYR A 227 2.92 8.70 -5.42
CA TYR A 227 4.06 7.85 -5.10
C TYR A 227 3.67 6.38 -4.95
N ILE A 228 2.56 6.06 -4.26
CA ILE A 228 2.08 4.67 -4.15
C ILE A 228 1.78 4.06 -5.52
N TYR A 229 1.13 4.81 -6.43
CA TYR A 229 0.91 4.34 -7.79
C TYR A 229 2.20 4.10 -8.56
N LEU A 230 3.18 4.99 -8.41
CA LEU A 230 4.49 4.83 -9.04
C LEU A 230 5.24 3.60 -8.51
N LEU A 231 5.15 3.29 -7.22
CA LEU A 231 5.74 2.07 -6.64
C LEU A 231 5.13 0.81 -7.26
N LYS A 232 3.79 0.75 -7.33
CA LYS A 232 3.07 -0.37 -7.96
C LYS A 232 3.44 -0.54 -9.43
N ALA A 233 3.47 0.56 -10.18
CA ALA A 233 3.82 0.53 -11.60
C ALA A 233 5.29 0.15 -11.81
N PHE A 234 6.19 0.60 -10.94
CA PHE A 234 7.60 0.21 -10.97
C PHE A 234 7.78 -1.30 -10.78
N VAL A 235 7.18 -1.89 -9.73
CA VAL A 235 7.38 -3.32 -9.49
C VAL A 235 6.75 -4.21 -10.55
N ALA A 236 5.63 -3.78 -11.16
CA ALA A 236 5.00 -4.50 -12.26
C ALA A 236 5.93 -4.72 -13.47
N ILE A 237 6.99 -3.90 -13.60
CA ILE A 237 7.99 -4.03 -14.67
C ILE A 237 9.34 -4.56 -14.20
N THR A 238 9.50 -4.83 -12.90
CA THR A 238 10.74 -5.42 -12.38
C THR A 238 10.88 -6.86 -12.85
N TYR A 239 12.12 -7.27 -13.14
CA TYR A 239 12.40 -8.61 -13.63
C TYR A 239 11.99 -9.69 -12.61
N ARG A 240 11.36 -10.76 -13.09
CA ARG A 240 11.05 -11.98 -12.30
C ARG A 240 10.29 -11.75 -10.99
N ASN A 241 9.45 -10.72 -10.89
CA ASN A 241 8.75 -10.39 -9.65
C ASN A 241 9.73 -10.23 -8.46
N ALA A 242 10.88 -9.59 -8.70
CA ALA A 242 11.94 -9.42 -7.70
C ALA A 242 11.45 -8.76 -6.40
N LEU A 243 10.35 -8.01 -6.47
CA LEU A 243 9.66 -7.40 -5.35
C LEU A 243 8.15 -7.41 -5.61
N THR A 244 7.35 -7.76 -4.60
CA THR A 244 5.88 -7.60 -4.71
C THR A 244 5.46 -6.15 -4.48
N SER A 245 4.27 -5.77 -4.94
CA SER A 245 3.69 -4.45 -4.66
C SER A 245 3.61 -4.15 -3.16
N PHE A 246 3.22 -5.12 -2.35
CA PHE A 246 3.19 -4.97 -0.90
C PHE A 246 4.58 -4.68 -0.31
N GLN A 247 5.59 -5.44 -0.71
CA GLN A 247 6.97 -5.22 -0.25
C GLN A 247 7.51 -3.84 -0.67
N ALA A 248 7.20 -3.41 -1.90
CA ALA A 248 7.58 -2.09 -2.40
C ALA A 248 6.92 -0.96 -1.61
N ILE A 249 5.62 -1.11 -1.28
CA ILE A 249 4.90 -0.12 -0.49
C ILE A 249 5.45 -0.07 0.95
N CYS A 250 5.72 -1.20 1.59
CA CYS A 250 6.33 -1.21 2.93
C CYS A 250 7.70 -0.52 2.95
N LEU A 251 8.58 -0.85 2.00
CA LEU A 251 9.86 -0.14 1.85
C LEU A 251 9.65 1.35 1.51
N GLY A 252 8.65 1.64 0.69
CA GLY A 252 8.34 3.00 0.29
C GLY A 252 7.84 3.88 1.43
N ILE A 253 7.02 3.31 2.32
CA ILE A 253 6.57 3.91 3.58
C ILE A 253 7.79 4.22 4.46
N PHE A 254 8.67 3.25 4.65
CA PHE A 254 9.91 3.45 5.42
C PHE A 254 10.72 4.64 4.89
N VAL A 255 10.90 4.73 3.56
CA VAL A 255 11.61 5.84 2.94
C VAL A 255 10.89 7.18 3.15
N ALA A 256 9.56 7.20 3.08
CA ALA A 256 8.76 8.40 3.26
C ALA A 256 8.75 8.92 4.71
N GLN A 257 8.87 8.02 5.70
CA GLN A 257 8.94 8.37 7.12
C GLN A 257 10.27 9.07 7.50
N ARG A 258 11.34 8.89 6.73
CA ARG A 258 12.67 9.44 7.08
C ARG A 258 12.75 10.95 6.83
N ARG A 259 13.18 11.68 7.87
CA ARG A 259 13.32 13.16 7.94
C ARG A 259 14.14 13.84 6.84
N SER A 260 14.83 13.09 5.99
CA SER A 260 15.62 13.65 4.87
C SER A 260 14.77 14.34 3.79
N LEU A 261 13.43 14.30 3.89
CA LEU A 261 12.51 14.96 2.95
C LEU A 261 12.69 16.49 2.87
N ASP A 262 13.20 17.14 3.91
CA ASP A 262 12.86 18.55 4.19
C ASP A 262 13.91 19.60 3.87
N LYS A 263 14.95 19.31 3.08
CA LYS A 263 16.08 20.25 2.97
C LYS A 263 15.70 21.68 2.55
N ASN A 264 14.54 21.87 1.89
CA ASN A 264 14.11 23.18 1.38
C ASN A 264 12.65 23.58 1.74
N GLY A 265 11.96 22.86 2.65
CA GLY A 265 10.56 23.14 3.02
C GLY A 265 9.50 23.00 1.90
N GLN A 266 9.90 22.68 0.67
CA GLN A 266 8.99 22.43 -0.44
C GLN A 266 8.36 21.04 -0.35
N ALA A 267 7.06 20.95 -0.64
CA ALA A 267 6.36 19.68 -0.76
C ALA A 267 7.04 18.81 -1.84
N PRO A 268 7.41 17.55 -1.53
CA PRO A 268 7.93 16.65 -2.55
C PRO A 268 6.79 16.25 -3.49
N THR A 269 7.06 16.11 -4.79
CA THR A 269 6.14 15.42 -5.71
C THR A 269 6.29 13.90 -5.57
N GLY A 270 5.31 13.10 -6.02
CA GLY A 270 5.40 11.65 -6.03
C GLY A 270 6.62 11.11 -6.80
N VAL A 271 7.05 11.79 -7.87
CA VAL A 271 8.28 11.48 -8.63
C VAL A 271 9.55 11.66 -7.79
N VAL A 272 9.57 12.68 -6.93
CA VAL A 272 10.70 12.94 -6.03
C VAL A 272 10.76 11.87 -4.93
N LEU A 273 9.61 11.46 -4.40
CA LEU A 273 9.52 10.34 -3.47
C LEU A 273 9.99 9.03 -4.12
N LEU A 274 9.57 8.76 -5.36
CA LEU A 274 10.04 7.60 -6.13
C LEU A 274 11.56 7.60 -6.29
N ARG A 275 12.18 8.74 -6.64
CA ARG A 275 13.64 8.83 -6.74
C ARG A 275 14.33 8.41 -5.45
N ARG A 276 13.85 8.93 -4.31
CA ARG A 276 14.42 8.63 -2.99
C ARG A 276 14.26 7.16 -2.63
N PHE A 277 13.14 6.55 -3.00
CA PHE A 277 12.95 5.12 -2.87
C PHE A 277 13.96 4.32 -3.68
N LEU A 278 14.17 4.69 -4.95
CA LEU A 278 15.14 4.03 -5.81
C LEU A 278 16.58 4.22 -5.29
N ASP A 279 16.98 5.44 -4.90
CA ASP A 279 18.28 5.69 -4.28
C ASP A 279 18.45 4.85 -3.00
N PHE A 280 17.42 4.79 -2.14
CA PHE A 280 17.42 3.95 -0.95
C PHE A 280 17.58 2.46 -1.29
N CYS A 281 16.79 1.93 -2.24
CA CYS A 281 16.90 0.52 -2.63
C CYS A 281 18.27 0.18 -3.22
N ARG A 282 18.87 1.09 -4.01
CA ARG A 282 20.23 0.90 -4.56
C ARG A 282 21.23 0.71 -3.44
N ASP A 283 21.14 1.54 -2.40
CA ASP A 283 22.10 1.56 -1.30
C ASP A 283 21.80 0.44 -0.28
N PHE A 284 20.53 0.24 0.08
CA PHE A 284 20.09 -0.80 1.02
C PHE A 284 20.38 -2.21 0.51
N PHE A 285 20.20 -2.47 -0.79
CA PHE A 285 20.44 -3.78 -1.45
C PHE A 285 21.83 -3.89 -2.12
N ALA A 286 22.81 -3.04 -1.75
CA ALA A 286 24.18 -3.15 -2.24
C ALA A 286 24.85 -4.47 -1.79
N HIS A 287 25.82 -4.97 -2.58
CA HIS A 287 26.56 -6.21 -2.22
C HIS A 287 27.47 -6.02 -1.02
N ASP A 288 28.10 -4.84 -0.95
CA ASP A 288 29.06 -4.49 0.08
C ASP A 288 28.53 -3.38 0.96
N ALA A 289 28.95 -3.38 2.22
CA ALA A 289 28.71 -2.27 3.12
C ALA A 289 29.24 -0.98 2.47
N PRO A 290 28.45 0.11 2.42
CA PRO A 290 28.92 1.35 1.84
C PRO A 290 30.13 1.88 2.61
N ALA A 291 30.96 2.67 1.93
CA ALA A 291 32.15 3.25 2.55
C ALA A 291 31.78 4.06 3.83
N PRO A 292 32.61 4.03 4.89
CA PRO A 292 32.34 4.68 6.18
C PRO A 292 32.05 6.18 6.11
N THR A 293 32.41 6.82 5.00
CA THR A 293 32.24 8.25 4.74
C THR A 293 30.82 8.65 4.36
N THR A 294 29.93 7.69 4.14
CA THR A 294 28.51 7.97 3.87
C THR A 294 27.74 8.06 5.19
N PRO A 295 26.98 9.13 5.45
CA PRO A 295 26.22 9.28 6.68
C PRO A 295 25.14 8.18 6.79
N SER A 296 25.47 7.14 7.55
CA SER A 296 24.67 5.98 7.96
C SER A 296 23.74 5.41 6.89
N PRO A 297 24.27 4.69 5.88
CA PRO A 297 23.45 3.88 5.03
C PRO A 297 23.05 2.63 5.81
N CYS A 298 21.76 2.50 6.10
CA CYS A 298 21.20 1.22 6.47
C CYS A 298 21.43 0.28 5.28
N TRP A 299 22.32 -0.68 5.46
CA TRP A 299 22.59 -1.76 4.51
C TRP A 299 21.91 -3.02 5.03
N HIS A 300 21.26 -3.76 4.13
CA HIS A 300 20.47 -4.94 4.50
C HIS A 300 21.27 -5.99 5.30
N GLY A 301 22.60 -6.00 5.19
CA GLY A 301 23.47 -6.90 5.95
C GLY A 301 23.74 -6.49 7.40
N THR A 302 23.48 -5.23 7.80
CA THR A 302 23.72 -4.72 9.16
C THR A 302 22.47 -4.28 9.92
N CYS A 303 21.38 -3.95 9.23
CA CYS A 303 20.13 -3.50 9.84
C CYS A 303 18.93 -4.33 9.34
N ALA A 304 17.90 -4.42 10.18
CA ALA A 304 16.54 -4.73 9.77
C ALA A 304 15.70 -3.44 9.79
N ILE A 305 14.61 -3.43 9.03
CA ILE A 305 13.67 -2.31 8.97
C ILE A 305 12.47 -2.60 9.87
N ASP A 306 12.08 -1.60 10.65
CA ASP A 306 10.78 -1.56 11.30
C ASP A 306 9.98 -0.36 10.77
N ILE A 307 8.84 -0.66 10.14
CA ILE A 307 7.96 0.40 9.64
C ILE A 307 6.95 0.87 10.70
N SER A 308 6.84 0.13 11.82
CA SER A 308 6.14 0.61 13.00
C SER A 308 6.84 1.84 13.59
N GLY A 309 6.08 2.73 14.23
CA GLY A 309 6.66 3.83 15.01
C GLY A 309 7.46 4.90 14.24
N GLY A 310 7.27 5.06 12.93
CA GLY A 310 7.87 6.16 12.16
C GLY A 310 9.19 5.84 11.46
N GLY A 311 9.43 4.57 11.12
CA GLY A 311 10.45 4.19 10.15
C GLY A 311 11.84 4.10 10.73
N SER A 312 11.99 3.25 11.76
CA SER A 312 13.25 3.02 12.44
C SER A 312 14.01 1.82 11.85
N THR A 313 15.31 1.78 12.11
CA THR A 313 16.14 0.61 11.84
C THR A 313 16.38 -0.11 13.15
N ILE A 314 16.26 -1.42 13.14
CA ILE A 314 16.50 -2.27 14.32
C ILE A 314 17.65 -3.24 14.06
N ASP A 315 18.15 -3.84 15.13
CA ASP A 315 19.14 -4.90 15.02
C ASP A 315 18.57 -6.10 14.26
N ARG A 316 19.42 -6.69 13.43
CA ARG A 316 19.08 -7.89 12.67
C ARG A 316 18.75 -9.04 13.60
N ARG A 317 17.62 -9.69 13.35
CA ARG A 317 17.13 -10.82 14.14
C ARG A 317 17.62 -12.13 13.56
N ASN A 318 17.72 -12.22 12.23
CA ASN A 318 18.13 -13.44 11.55
C ASN A 318 19.42 -13.25 10.76
N ARG A 319 20.55 -13.67 11.34
CA ARG A 319 21.87 -13.62 10.68
C ARG A 319 21.92 -14.36 9.33
N ARG A 320 21.01 -15.32 9.08
CA ARG A 320 20.90 -16.07 7.82
C ARG A 320 19.94 -15.45 6.81
N ALA A 321 18.98 -14.64 7.26
CA ALA A 321 18.17 -13.84 6.33
C ALA A 321 19.11 -12.88 5.59
N ARG A 322 18.77 -12.50 4.36
CA ARG A 322 19.57 -11.51 3.64
C ARG A 322 19.06 -10.11 3.93
N GLN A 323 17.75 -9.90 3.86
CA GLN A 323 17.09 -8.62 4.09
C GLN A 323 15.91 -8.81 5.02
N GLU A 324 15.64 -7.84 5.89
CA GLU A 324 14.67 -7.95 6.97
C GLU A 324 13.81 -6.68 7.06
N LEU A 325 12.48 -6.85 6.99
CA LEU A 325 11.50 -5.80 7.28
C LEU A 325 10.35 -6.39 8.09
N TYR A 326 9.95 -5.70 9.15
CA TYR A 326 8.93 -6.15 10.09
C TYR A 326 7.90 -5.07 10.40
N LEU A 327 6.79 -5.51 10.99
CA LEU A 327 5.79 -4.70 11.68
C LEU A 327 5.92 -5.00 13.18
N VAL A 328 6.98 -4.51 13.82
CA VAL A 328 7.40 -4.99 15.16
C VAL A 328 6.31 -4.81 16.21
N GLU A 329 5.61 -3.67 16.16
CA GLU A 329 4.52 -3.37 17.09
C GLU A 329 3.39 -4.40 17.01
N ALA A 330 3.03 -4.81 15.78
CA ALA A 330 1.99 -5.82 15.56
C ALA A 330 2.41 -7.22 16.01
N GLU A 331 3.66 -7.59 15.75
CA GLU A 331 4.19 -8.89 16.21
C GLU A 331 4.26 -8.95 17.74
N THR A 332 4.60 -7.83 18.38
CA THR A 332 4.66 -7.72 19.83
C THR A 332 3.27 -7.73 20.46
N SER A 333 2.29 -7.03 19.89
CA SER A 333 0.91 -7.00 20.42
C SER A 333 0.23 -8.37 20.36
N GLU A 334 0.58 -9.18 19.36
CA GLU A 334 0.06 -10.54 19.20
C GLU A 334 0.92 -11.61 19.93
N ASN A 335 1.88 -11.18 20.76
CA ASN A 335 2.80 -12.04 21.52
C ASN A 335 3.55 -13.06 20.63
N VAL A 336 3.86 -12.68 19.39
CA VAL A 336 4.62 -13.55 18.47
C VAL A 336 6.08 -13.56 18.90
N HIS A 337 6.63 -14.76 19.08
CA HIS A 337 8.03 -14.92 19.44
C HIS A 337 8.93 -14.31 18.34
N PRO A 338 10.01 -13.57 18.67
CA PRO A 338 10.87 -12.90 17.68
C PRO A 338 11.44 -13.77 16.57
N SER A 339 11.63 -15.08 16.81
CA SER A 339 12.06 -16.03 15.77
C SER A 339 11.01 -16.25 14.69
N ASP A 340 9.75 -15.99 15.00
CA ASP A 340 8.58 -16.32 14.20
C ASP A 340 7.96 -15.07 13.55
N TRP A 341 8.55 -13.90 13.78
CA TRP A 341 8.12 -12.65 13.17
C TRP A 341 8.11 -12.73 11.64
N MET A 342 7.07 -12.17 11.03
CA MET A 342 6.92 -12.18 9.58
C MET A 342 7.87 -11.18 8.94
N ASN A 343 8.99 -11.67 8.40
CA ASN A 343 9.83 -10.85 7.54
C ASN A 343 9.11 -10.60 6.20
N VAL A 344 8.70 -9.35 5.97
CA VAL A 344 7.98 -8.92 4.75
C VAL A 344 8.84 -9.11 3.49
N LEU A 345 10.16 -8.93 3.57
CA LEU A 345 11.09 -9.02 2.42
C LEU A 345 11.59 -10.44 2.11
N HIS A 346 10.90 -11.46 2.60
CA HIS A 346 11.37 -12.84 2.54
C HIS A 346 11.56 -13.42 1.13
N SER A 347 10.76 -12.95 0.18
CA SER A 347 10.82 -13.37 -1.22
C SER A 347 11.53 -12.35 -2.12
N ALA A 348 12.04 -11.26 -1.55
CA ALA A 348 12.74 -10.24 -2.32
C ALA A 348 14.06 -10.80 -2.89
N ASP A 349 14.39 -10.43 -4.13
CA ASP A 349 15.68 -10.71 -4.76
C ASP A 349 16.53 -9.44 -4.81
N PRO A 350 17.47 -9.24 -3.87
CA PRO A 350 18.31 -8.04 -3.82
C PRO A 350 19.04 -7.71 -5.12
N SER A 351 19.50 -8.74 -5.85
CA SER A 351 20.31 -8.53 -7.06
C SER A 351 19.43 -8.01 -8.21
N SER A 352 18.27 -8.63 -8.41
CA SER A 352 17.31 -8.19 -9.43
C SER A 352 16.68 -6.83 -9.07
N ILE A 353 16.42 -6.56 -7.79
CA ILE A 353 15.97 -5.25 -7.32
C ILE A 353 17.03 -4.19 -7.65
N ARG A 354 18.27 -4.39 -7.22
CA ARG A 354 19.37 -3.44 -7.46
C ARG A 354 19.58 -3.15 -8.94
N SER A 355 19.56 -4.19 -9.78
CA SER A 355 19.68 -4.04 -11.24
C SER A 355 18.53 -3.20 -11.80
N SER A 356 17.28 -3.53 -11.46
CA SER A 356 16.08 -2.81 -11.92
C SER A 356 16.08 -1.35 -11.47
N VAL A 357 16.47 -1.11 -10.21
CA VAL A 357 16.59 0.23 -9.63
C VAL A 357 17.66 1.06 -10.33
N SER A 358 18.82 0.48 -10.62
CA SER A 358 19.93 1.18 -11.29
C SER A 358 19.52 1.60 -12.70
N MET A 359 18.89 0.68 -13.46
CA MET A 359 18.35 0.98 -14.79
C MET A 359 17.27 2.07 -14.73
N ALA A 360 16.36 2.02 -13.75
CA ALA A 360 15.31 3.03 -13.59
C ALA A 360 15.89 4.42 -13.27
N LEU A 361 16.89 4.50 -12.39
CA LEU A 361 17.56 5.75 -12.05
C LEU A 361 18.24 6.38 -13.27
N GLU A 362 19.03 5.61 -14.01
CA GLU A 362 19.71 6.07 -15.22
C GLU A 362 18.71 6.52 -16.30
N ARG A 363 17.69 5.70 -16.56
CA ARG A 363 16.73 5.92 -17.64
C ARG A 363 15.76 7.07 -17.36
N TRP A 364 15.22 7.16 -16.14
CA TRP A 364 14.14 8.10 -15.81
C TRP A 364 14.65 9.41 -15.22
N PHE A 365 15.72 9.36 -14.42
CA PHE A 365 16.19 10.50 -13.64
C PHE A 365 17.43 11.20 -14.22
N SER A 366 17.78 10.92 -15.48
CA SER A 366 18.71 11.74 -16.28
C SER A 366 18.15 13.14 -16.59
N GLN A 367 16.83 13.33 -16.44
CA GLN A 367 16.14 14.59 -16.70
C GLN A 367 16.22 15.55 -15.50
N LYS A 368 16.37 16.85 -15.76
CA LYS A 368 16.56 17.88 -14.72
C LYS A 368 15.30 18.26 -13.92
N THR A 369 14.11 17.90 -14.40
CA THR A 369 12.84 18.37 -13.82
C THR A 369 11.85 17.22 -13.61
N PRO A 370 11.06 17.20 -12.51
CA PRO A 370 10.07 16.16 -12.25
C PRO A 370 9.09 15.91 -13.41
N ARG A 371 8.62 16.97 -14.08
CA ARG A 371 7.69 16.89 -15.22
C ARG A 371 8.27 16.09 -16.39
N LYS A 372 9.54 16.34 -16.75
CA LYS A 372 10.25 15.61 -17.82
C LYS A 372 10.51 14.16 -17.41
N THR A 373 10.88 13.92 -16.15
CA THR A 373 11.03 12.57 -15.62
C THR A 373 9.72 11.79 -15.70
N TRP A 374 8.59 12.39 -15.30
CA TRP A 374 7.28 11.78 -15.46
C TRP A 374 6.97 11.46 -16.92
N GLY A 375 7.22 12.38 -17.86
CA GLY A 375 7.02 12.11 -19.28
C GLY A 375 7.76 10.86 -19.77
N ARG A 376 8.97 10.60 -19.23
CA ARG A 376 9.73 9.38 -19.53
C ARG A 376 9.15 8.14 -18.85
N ILE A 377 8.85 8.23 -17.55
CA ILE A 377 8.23 7.14 -16.78
C ILE A 377 6.91 6.72 -17.45
N LYS A 378 6.06 7.68 -17.80
CA LYS A 378 4.78 7.48 -18.48
C LYS A 378 4.95 6.73 -19.81
N LYS A 379 5.93 7.12 -20.62
CA LYS A 379 6.23 6.45 -21.90
C LYS A 379 6.65 4.99 -21.72
N ASP A 380 7.35 4.69 -20.63
CA ASP A 380 7.87 3.36 -20.36
C ASP A 380 6.84 2.44 -19.67
N LEU A 381 6.08 2.96 -18.71
CA LEU A 381 5.18 2.16 -17.86
C LEU A 381 3.77 2.00 -18.43
N VAL A 382 3.19 3.05 -19.00
CA VAL A 382 1.76 3.03 -19.42
C VAL A 382 1.47 1.97 -20.49
N PRO A 383 2.30 1.78 -21.54
CA PRO A 383 2.05 0.73 -22.52
C PRO A 383 2.01 -0.67 -21.89
N ILE A 384 2.90 -0.94 -20.93
CA ILE A 384 2.98 -2.23 -20.25
C ILE A 384 1.73 -2.44 -19.41
N MET A 385 1.37 -1.45 -18.59
CA MET A 385 0.17 -1.53 -17.74
C MET A 385 -1.12 -1.76 -18.53
N LYS A 386 -1.20 -1.24 -19.77
CA LYS A 386 -2.37 -1.43 -20.64
C LYS A 386 -2.34 -2.75 -21.43
N GLN A 387 -1.17 -3.27 -21.78
CA GLN A 387 -1.04 -4.51 -22.56
C GLN A 387 -1.41 -5.75 -21.76
N THR A 388 -1.16 -5.76 -20.45
CA THR A 388 -1.51 -6.87 -19.55
C THR A 388 -3.01 -7.03 -19.28
N CYS A 389 -3.85 -6.10 -19.74
CA CYS A 389 -5.31 -6.16 -19.59
C CYS A 389 -6.02 -6.90 -20.74
N MET A 390 -5.29 -7.36 -21.77
CA MET A 390 -5.87 -8.21 -22.79
C MET A 390 -6.08 -9.63 -22.22
N PRO A 391 -7.30 -10.20 -22.30
CA PRO A 391 -7.51 -11.58 -21.88
C PRO A 391 -6.58 -12.49 -22.69
N ARG A 392 -5.80 -13.31 -21.99
CA ARG A 392 -4.98 -14.36 -22.61
C ARG A 392 -5.84 -15.52 -23.06
#